data_AF-A0A2D4GUH7-F1
#
_entry.id   AF-A0A2D4GUH7-F1
#
_cell.length_a   1.000
_cell.length_b   1.000
_cell.length_c   1.000
_cell.angle_alpha   90.00
_cell.angle_beta   90.00
_cell.angle_gamma   90.00
#
_symmetry.space_group_name_H-M   'P 1'
#
loop_
_entity.id
_entity.type
_entity.pdbx_description
1 polymer ?
#
loop_
_entity_poly.entity_id
_entity_poly.type
_entity_poly.pdbx_seq_one_letter_code
_entity_poly.pdbx_strand_id
1 'polypeptide(L)'
;TWGVKNFRRDSVLGEKSLKAKVNKTASFGSTSVSGSEPAMRVTLGTAKYEHAFNSIVWRINRLPDKNSAAGHPHCFFCHLELGSDREVPSHFVRYVDVDFDMPASSASKAAVRSISVEGKTDVRKWVNYAAHYNYKVGIERKKSLNPDNLGEDGDNAKECAVQ
;
A
#
# COMPACT_ATOMS: atom_id res chain seq x y z
N THR A 1 10.08 -24.00 -10.61
CA THR A 1 9.93 -23.73 -9.16
C THR A 1 11.13 -22.93 -8.70
N TRP A 2 10.98 -21.61 -8.54
CA TRP A 2 12.05 -20.76 -8.00
C TRP A 2 11.50 -20.02 -6.80
N GLY A 3 12.06 -20.36 -5.63
CA GLY A 3 11.71 -19.77 -4.35
C GLY A 3 12.20 -18.33 -4.25
N VAL A 4 11.31 -17.43 -3.85
CA VAL A 4 11.68 -16.08 -3.45
C VAL A 4 12.25 -16.16 -2.03
N LYS A 5 13.50 -15.73 -1.90
CA LYS A 5 14.25 -15.67 -0.65
C LYS A 5 13.68 -14.52 0.18
N ASN A 6 12.89 -14.86 1.20
CA ASN A 6 12.35 -13.90 2.17
C ASN A 6 13.50 -13.12 2.82
N PHE A 7 13.48 -11.80 2.65
CA PHE A 7 14.34 -10.88 3.39
C PHE A 7 13.84 -10.85 4.84
N ARG A 8 14.44 -11.67 5.70
CA ARG A 8 14.27 -11.56 7.15
C ARG A 8 15.14 -10.38 7.60
N ARG A 9 14.53 -9.35 8.17
CA ARG A 9 15.26 -8.42 9.03
C ARG A 9 15.52 -9.15 10.35
N ASP A 10 16.78 -9.28 10.72
CA ASP A 10 17.20 -9.79 12.02
C ASP A 10 16.59 -8.91 13.12
N SER A 11 15.84 -9.53 14.02
CA SER A 11 15.39 -8.92 15.27
C SER A 11 16.50 -9.04 16.30
N VAL A 12 17.00 -7.91 16.81
CA VAL A 12 17.92 -7.87 17.94
C VAL A 12 17.24 -8.51 19.16
N LEU A 13 17.93 -9.47 19.75
CA LEU A 13 17.53 -10.19 20.95
C LEU A 13 17.31 -9.24 22.13
N GLY A 14 16.17 -9.45 22.78
CA GLY A 14 16.12 -9.53 24.24
C GLY A 14 15.76 -8.24 24.94
N GLU A 15 14.47 -8.04 25.21
CA GLU A 15 14.04 -7.35 26.43
C GLU A 15 12.59 -7.73 26.84
N LYS A 16 12.56 -8.42 27.99
CA LYS A 16 11.48 -8.72 28.95
C LYS A 16 10.09 -8.13 28.62
N SER A 17 9.17 -8.99 28.19
CA SER A 17 7.76 -8.63 27.92
C SER A 17 7.06 -8.06 29.16
N LEU A 18 6.70 -6.78 29.11
CA LEU A 18 5.69 -6.20 30.01
C LEU A 18 4.32 -6.74 29.59
N LYS A 19 3.60 -7.35 30.53
CA LYS A 19 2.25 -7.89 30.33
C LYS A 19 1.30 -6.73 30.01
N ALA A 20 1.00 -6.51 28.73
CA ALA A 20 -0.04 -5.59 28.31
C ALA A 20 -1.42 -6.24 28.59
N LYS A 21 -2.19 -5.62 29.49
CA LYS A 21 -3.61 -5.91 29.69
C LYS A 21 -4.35 -5.51 28.41
N VAL A 22 -4.72 -6.51 27.61
CA VAL A 22 -5.56 -6.33 26.43
C VAL A 22 -6.92 -5.83 26.89
N ASN A 23 -7.20 -4.55 26.65
CA ASN A 23 -8.54 -4.01 26.74
C ASN A 23 -9.32 -4.57 25.54
N LYS A 24 -10.28 -5.44 25.84
CA LYS A 24 -11.03 -6.28 24.89
C LYS A 24 -12.01 -5.53 23.98
N THR A 25 -11.84 -4.22 23.77
CA THR A 25 -12.84 -3.34 23.14
C THR A 25 -12.37 -2.65 21.86
N ALA A 26 -11.14 -2.88 21.38
CA ALA A 26 -10.75 -2.52 20.02
C ALA A 26 -10.62 -3.79 19.17
N SER A 27 -11.76 -4.30 18.71
CA SER A 27 -11.78 -5.47 17.82
C SER A 27 -11.41 -5.05 16.40
N PHE A 28 -10.11 -4.98 16.12
CA PHE A 28 -9.63 -5.04 14.74
C PHE A 28 -9.75 -6.50 14.26
N GLY A 29 -10.89 -6.83 13.63
CA GLY A 29 -11.03 -8.06 12.86
C GLY A 29 -12.11 -9.06 13.28
N SER A 30 -13.08 -8.71 14.13
CA SER A 30 -14.28 -9.54 14.26
C SER A 30 -15.18 -9.35 13.04
N THR A 31 -15.53 -10.45 12.37
CA THR A 31 -16.66 -10.55 11.45
C THR A 31 -17.86 -9.85 12.07
N SER A 32 -18.48 -8.93 11.33
CA SER A 32 -19.59 -8.12 11.82
C SER A 32 -20.71 -9.03 12.36
N VAL A 33 -20.91 -8.98 13.67
CA VAL A 33 -22.21 -9.26 14.28
C VAL A 33 -22.99 -7.97 14.16
N SER A 34 -24.15 -8.04 13.51
CA SER A 34 -24.99 -6.92 13.04
C SER A 34 -24.62 -6.49 11.63
N GLY A 35 -25.62 -6.32 10.75
CA GLY A 35 -25.48 -6.02 9.32
C GLY A 35 -24.86 -4.66 8.97
N SER A 36 -23.85 -4.19 9.72
CA SER A 36 -23.03 -3.05 9.35
C SER A 36 -22.00 -3.46 8.30
N GLU A 37 -21.65 -2.52 7.42
CA GLU A 37 -20.58 -2.71 6.44
C GLU A 37 -19.24 -3.02 7.13
N PRO A 38 -18.37 -3.83 6.50
CA PRO A 38 -17.07 -4.17 7.08
C PRO A 38 -16.16 -2.93 7.20
N ALA A 39 -15.44 -2.83 8.32
CA ALA A 39 -14.56 -1.71 8.65
C ALA A 39 -13.42 -1.49 7.64
N MET A 40 -13.05 -2.51 6.84
CA MET A 40 -12.11 -2.37 5.73
C MET A 40 -12.60 -3.17 4.52
N ARG A 41 -12.46 -2.59 3.32
CA ARG A 41 -12.78 -3.22 2.04
C ARG A 41 -11.71 -2.92 1.01
N VAL A 42 -11.46 -3.89 0.13
CA VAL A 42 -10.58 -3.74 -1.03
C VAL A 42 -11.25 -4.33 -2.25
N THR A 43 -11.05 -3.71 -3.41
CA THR A 43 -11.49 -4.29 -4.70
C THR A 43 -10.55 -5.40 -5.17
N LEU A 44 -9.29 -5.39 -4.72
CA LEU A 44 -8.28 -6.36 -5.10
C LEU A 44 -7.32 -6.64 -3.94
N GLY A 45 -6.90 -7.89 -3.79
CA GLY A 45 -5.90 -8.26 -2.77
C GLY A 45 -6.45 -8.28 -1.35
N THR A 46 -5.62 -7.92 -0.38
CA THR A 46 -5.99 -7.92 1.06
C THR A 46 -5.45 -6.68 1.75
N ALA A 47 -6.22 -6.11 2.68
CA ALA A 47 -5.76 -5.03 3.55
C ALA A 47 -5.92 -5.41 5.01
N LYS A 48 -4.89 -5.11 5.80
CA LYS A 48 -4.90 -5.33 7.25
C LYS A 48 -3.92 -4.41 7.95
N TYR A 49 -4.18 -4.13 9.23
CA TYR A 49 -3.20 -3.46 10.07
C TYR A 49 -2.04 -4.39 10.39
N GLU A 50 -0.81 -3.89 10.23
CA GLU A 50 0.40 -4.60 10.58
C GLU A 50 1.21 -3.81 11.60
N HIS A 51 1.31 -4.38 12.80
CA HIS A 51 2.01 -3.75 13.90
C HIS A 51 3.50 -3.52 13.62
N ALA A 52 4.15 -4.42 12.88
CA ALA A 52 5.56 -4.24 12.49
C ALA A 52 5.82 -2.97 11.67
N PHE A 53 4.79 -2.42 11.01
CA PHE A 53 4.84 -1.19 10.22
C PHE A 53 4.02 -0.05 10.83
N ASN A 54 3.35 -0.30 11.97
CA ASN A 54 2.36 0.60 12.57
C ASN A 54 1.38 1.21 11.57
N SER A 55 1.02 0.45 10.52
CA SER A 55 0.30 0.97 9.36
C SER A 55 -0.67 -0.08 8.82
N ILE A 56 -1.70 0.38 8.11
CA ILE A 56 -2.52 -0.50 7.28
C ILE A 56 -1.74 -0.82 6.01
N VAL A 57 -1.58 -2.10 5.73
CA VAL A 57 -0.85 -2.59 4.55
C VAL A 57 -1.84 -3.23 3.59
N TRP A 58 -1.99 -2.61 2.42
CA TRP A 58 -2.76 -3.16 1.31
C TRP A 58 -1.83 -3.93 0.37
N ARG A 59 -2.00 -5.26 0.33
CA ARG A 59 -1.21 -6.16 -0.52
C ARG A 59 -2.00 -6.61 -1.72
N ILE A 60 -1.44 -6.36 -2.90
CA ILE A 60 -1.93 -6.85 -4.17
C ILE A 60 -0.88 -7.83 -4.72
N ASN A 61 -1.22 -9.12 -4.77
CA ASN A 61 -0.27 -10.15 -5.20
C ASN A 61 0.08 -10.06 -6.69
N ARG A 62 -0.88 -9.65 -7.51
CA ARG A 62 -0.74 -9.50 -8.95
C ARG A 62 -1.73 -8.46 -9.43
N LEU A 63 -1.23 -7.40 -10.06
CA LEU A 63 -2.08 -6.46 -10.77
C LEU A 63 -2.65 -7.14 -12.02
N PRO A 64 -3.91 -6.83 -12.40
CA PRO A 64 -4.41 -7.23 -13.70
C PRO A 64 -3.48 -6.70 -14.81
N ASP A 65 -3.48 -7.39 -15.94
CA ASP A 65 -2.77 -6.94 -17.13
C ASP A 65 -3.25 -5.55 -17.55
N LYS A 66 -2.33 -4.76 -18.11
CA LYS A 66 -2.52 -3.33 -18.45
C LYS A 66 -3.77 -3.05 -19.29
N ASN A 67 -4.35 -4.05 -19.95
CA ASN A 67 -5.49 -3.91 -20.85
C ASN A 67 -6.84 -4.39 -20.28
N SER A 68 -6.88 -5.09 -19.14
CA SER A 68 -8.14 -5.65 -18.62
C SER A 68 -8.89 -4.75 -17.64
N ALA A 69 -8.24 -3.72 -17.09
CA ALA A 69 -8.84 -2.85 -16.07
C ALA A 69 -8.51 -1.37 -16.27
N ALA A 70 -8.12 -0.95 -17.48
CA ALA A 70 -7.69 0.43 -17.76
C ALA A 70 -8.75 1.50 -17.44
N GLY A 71 -10.02 1.10 -17.25
CA GLY A 71 -11.12 1.98 -16.86
C GLY A 71 -11.66 1.82 -15.44
N HIS A 72 -11.08 0.96 -14.59
CA HIS A 72 -11.60 0.75 -13.22
C HIS A 72 -10.48 0.80 -12.18
N PRO A 73 -10.30 1.91 -11.44
CA PRO A 73 -9.28 2.00 -10.42
C PRO A 73 -9.55 0.97 -9.31
N HIS A 74 -8.48 0.40 -8.76
CA HIS A 74 -8.61 -0.42 -7.55
C HIS A 74 -8.69 0.48 -6.34
N CYS A 75 -9.63 0.18 -5.45
CA CYS A 75 -9.93 1.00 -4.28
C CYS A 75 -9.69 0.22 -2.99
N PHE A 76 -9.11 0.90 -2.02
CA PHE A 76 -9.12 0.51 -0.62
C PHE A 76 -10.00 1.49 0.15
N PHE A 77 -10.89 0.96 0.97
CA PHE A 77 -11.78 1.72 1.84
C PHE A 77 -11.59 1.25 3.28
N CYS A 78 -11.52 2.18 4.22
CA CYS A 78 -11.57 1.86 5.64
C CYS A 78 -12.41 2.85 6.42
N HIS A 79 -13.19 2.33 7.35
CA HIS A 79 -13.89 3.05 8.39
C HIS A 79 -13.18 2.76 9.71
N LEU A 80 -12.72 3.80 10.40
CA LEU A 80 -12.05 3.69 11.70
C LEU A 80 -12.87 4.41 12.74
N GLU A 81 -13.37 3.68 13.73
CA GLU A 81 -14.05 4.26 14.87
C GLU A 81 -13.03 4.64 15.94
N LEU A 82 -13.18 5.84 16.49
CA LEU A 82 -12.39 6.30 17.61
C LEU A 82 -13.13 6.01 18.91
N GLY A 83 -12.40 5.60 19.95
CA GLY A 83 -12.97 5.51 21.30
C GLY A 83 -13.49 6.87 21.76
N SER A 84 -14.50 6.88 22.64
CA SER A 84 -15.10 8.12 23.14
C SER A 84 -14.14 9.03 23.91
N ASP A 85 -13.02 8.48 24.36
CA ASP A 85 -11.91 9.13 25.06
C ASP A 85 -10.80 9.64 24.11
N ARG A 86 -10.92 9.39 22.81
CA ARG A 86 -9.90 9.73 21.81
C ARG A 86 -10.36 10.87 20.93
N GLU A 87 -9.46 11.80 20.69
CA GLU A 87 -9.67 12.91 19.76
C GLU A 87 -9.14 12.58 18.37
N VAL A 88 -9.81 13.12 17.34
CA VAL A 88 -9.35 13.01 15.95
C VAL A 88 -8.00 13.73 15.81
N PRO A 89 -6.95 13.06 15.30
CA PRO A 89 -5.65 13.70 15.10
C PRO A 89 -5.73 14.97 14.25
N SER A 90 -5.01 16.02 14.66
CA SER A 90 -4.94 17.29 13.90
C SER A 90 -4.23 17.13 12.54
N HIS A 91 -3.35 16.13 12.44
CA HIS A 91 -2.58 15.82 11.24
C HIS A 91 -2.60 14.33 10.94
N PHE A 92 -2.72 14.01 9.65
CA PHE A 92 -2.60 12.65 9.13
C PHE A 92 -1.36 12.56 8.26
N VAL A 93 -0.86 11.33 8.09
CA VAL A 93 0.17 11.03 7.11
C VAL A 93 -0.35 11.46 5.73
N ARG A 94 0.46 12.22 4.98
CA ARG A 94 0.06 12.83 3.70
C ARG A 94 0.47 12.02 2.48
N TYR A 95 1.16 10.90 2.69
CA TYR A 95 1.69 10.08 1.63
C TYR A 95 1.42 8.61 1.89
N VAL A 96 1.19 7.85 0.83
CA VAL A 96 1.24 6.39 0.83
C VAL A 96 2.56 5.96 0.22
N ASP A 97 3.27 5.08 0.92
CA ASP A 97 4.43 4.40 0.36
C ASP A 97 3.95 3.25 -0.54
N VAL A 98 4.39 3.26 -1.80
CA VAL A 98 4.05 2.25 -2.81
C VAL A 98 5.32 1.51 -3.21
N ASP A 99 5.24 0.19 -3.19
CA ASP A 99 6.33 -0.73 -3.51
C ASP A 99 5.79 -1.85 -4.41
N PHE A 100 6.40 -2.05 -5.58
CA PHE A 100 6.09 -3.18 -6.46
C PHE A 100 7.23 -3.59 -7.40
N ASP A 101 7.19 -4.85 -7.81
CA ASP A 101 8.04 -5.41 -8.87
C ASP A 101 7.31 -5.45 -10.21
N MET A 102 8.02 -5.03 -11.27
CA MET A 102 7.59 -5.12 -12.66
C MET A 102 8.47 -6.13 -13.41
N PRO A 103 7.95 -7.32 -13.73
CA PRO A 103 8.68 -8.29 -14.53
C PRO A 103 8.81 -7.82 -15.99
N ALA A 104 9.82 -8.33 -16.69
CA ALA A 104 10.11 -8.02 -18.09
C ALA A 104 10.26 -6.51 -18.38
N SER A 105 10.70 -5.75 -17.37
CA SER A 105 10.89 -4.30 -17.46
C SER A 105 12.29 -3.89 -17.01
N SER A 106 12.77 -2.76 -17.54
CA SER A 106 14.04 -2.14 -17.20
C SER A 106 13.81 -0.66 -16.89
N ALA A 107 13.93 -0.28 -15.63
CA ALA A 107 13.72 1.11 -15.20
C ALA A 107 14.74 2.07 -15.83
N SER A 108 15.99 1.62 -15.99
CA SER A 108 17.08 2.37 -16.63
C SER A 108 17.04 2.34 -18.16
N LYS A 109 16.13 1.55 -18.76
CA LYS A 109 16.10 1.24 -20.20
C LYS A 109 17.38 0.56 -20.71
N ALA A 110 18.20 0.01 -19.82
CA ALA A 110 19.39 -0.74 -20.22
C ALA A 110 19.00 -2.02 -20.98
N ALA A 111 19.70 -2.30 -22.08
CA ALA A 111 19.50 -3.45 -22.94
C ALA A 111 20.81 -4.20 -23.15
N VAL A 112 20.82 -5.49 -22.79
CA VAL A 112 21.92 -6.42 -23.10
C VAL A 112 21.98 -6.63 -24.60
N ARG A 113 23.12 -6.31 -25.21
CA ARG A 113 23.34 -6.44 -26.66
C ARG A 113 23.91 -7.81 -27.05
N SER A 114 24.78 -8.38 -26.23
CA SER A 114 25.43 -9.67 -26.50
C SER A 114 25.80 -10.41 -25.22
N ILE A 115 25.83 -11.74 -25.31
CA ILE A 115 26.34 -12.65 -24.29
C ILE A 115 27.20 -13.70 -25.01
N SER A 116 28.50 -13.69 -24.79
CA SER A 116 29.45 -14.66 -25.35
C SER A 116 29.90 -15.65 -24.26
N VAL A 117 30.17 -16.89 -24.67
CA VAL A 117 30.75 -17.95 -23.82
C VAL A 117 31.77 -18.66 -24.69
N GLU A 118 33.02 -18.71 -24.25
CA GLU A 118 34.12 -19.31 -24.99
C GLU A 118 34.36 -20.76 -24.53
N GLY A 119 34.78 -21.63 -25.45
CA GLY A 119 35.19 -23.00 -25.13
C GLY A 119 34.06 -23.99 -24.78
N LYS A 120 32.78 -23.62 -24.92
CA LYS A 120 31.63 -24.52 -24.69
C LYS A 120 30.50 -24.25 -25.68
N THR A 121 30.06 -25.28 -26.40
CA THR A 121 28.99 -25.20 -27.42
C THR A 121 27.58 -25.42 -26.84
N ASP A 122 27.47 -26.09 -25.70
CA ASP A 122 26.18 -26.62 -25.22
C ASP A 122 25.57 -25.77 -24.09
N VAL A 123 25.80 -24.44 -24.13
CA VAL A 123 25.38 -23.53 -23.05
C VAL A 123 24.14 -22.74 -23.46
N ARG A 124 23.08 -22.88 -22.68
CA ARG A 124 21.87 -22.06 -22.81
C ARG A 124 22.10 -20.69 -22.19
N LYS A 125 21.81 -19.63 -22.95
CA LYS A 125 21.89 -18.23 -22.49
C LYS A 125 20.48 -17.65 -22.38
N TRP A 126 20.22 -16.88 -21.35
CA TRP A 126 18.98 -16.14 -21.19
C TRP A 126 19.23 -14.85 -20.43
N VAL A 127 18.35 -13.89 -20.65
CA VAL A 127 18.32 -12.62 -19.90
C VAL A 127 16.94 -12.50 -19.28
N ASN A 128 16.90 -12.10 -18.02
CA ASN A 128 15.66 -11.72 -17.36
C ASN A 128 15.80 -10.26 -16.91
N TYR A 129 14.85 -9.43 -17.34
CA TYR A 129 14.74 -8.06 -16.88
C TYR A 129 13.66 -7.99 -15.81
N ALA A 130 13.95 -7.32 -14.71
CA ALA A 130 13.00 -6.98 -13.68
C ALA A 130 13.34 -5.58 -13.16
N ALA A 131 12.30 -4.82 -12.82
CA ALA A 131 12.44 -3.51 -12.22
C ALA A 131 11.65 -3.48 -10.91
N HIS A 132 12.28 -2.93 -9.87
CA HIS A 132 11.64 -2.69 -8.59
C HIS A 132 11.37 -1.20 -8.44
N TYR A 133 10.16 -0.84 -8.03
CA TYR A 133 9.73 0.55 -7.87
C TYR A 133 9.36 0.82 -6.43
N ASN A 134 9.90 1.91 -5.89
CA ASN A 134 9.53 2.46 -4.59
C ASN A 134 9.27 3.96 -4.74
N TYR A 135 8.07 4.42 -4.43
CA TYR A 135 7.73 5.85 -4.48
C TYR A 135 6.61 6.20 -3.52
N LYS A 136 6.44 7.50 -3.29
CA LYS A 136 5.42 8.06 -2.42
C LYS A 136 4.34 8.73 -3.24
N VAL A 137 3.07 8.44 -2.93
CA VAL A 137 1.91 9.06 -3.57
C VAL A 137 1.22 9.97 -2.56
N GLY A 138 0.95 11.21 -2.93
CA GLY A 138 0.22 12.16 -2.07
C GLY A 138 -1.23 11.71 -1.83
N ILE A 139 -1.70 11.86 -0.60
CA ILE A 139 -3.09 11.62 -0.24
C ILE A 139 -3.84 12.95 -0.31
N GLU A 140 -4.86 13.01 -1.17
CA GLU A 140 -5.79 14.12 -1.18
C GLU A 140 -6.74 14.02 0.02
N ARG A 141 -6.93 15.14 0.73
CA ARG A 141 -7.80 15.19 1.91
C ARG A 141 -9.00 16.08 1.64
N LYS A 142 -10.18 15.46 1.53
CA LYS A 142 -11.46 16.16 1.55
C LYS A 142 -11.99 16.22 2.98
N LYS A 143 -12.11 17.43 3.55
CA LYS A 143 -12.77 17.63 4.85
C LYS A 143 -14.25 17.91 4.56
N SER A 144 -15.14 16.96 4.82
CA SER A 144 -16.57 17.26 4.86
C SER A 144 -16.84 18.01 6.16
N LEU A 145 -16.86 19.33 6.09
CA LEU A 145 -17.48 20.16 7.12
C LEU A 145 -18.98 19.91 7.01
N ASN A 146 -19.66 19.63 8.13
CA ASN A 146 -21.12 19.70 8.17
C ASN A 146 -21.55 21.09 7.66
N PRO A 147 -22.63 21.19 6.84
CA PRO A 147 -23.09 22.46 6.27
C PRO A 147 -23.65 23.48 7.29
N ASP A 148 -23.51 23.26 8.59
CA ASP A 148 -24.09 24.13 9.62
C ASP A 148 -23.14 25.21 10.15
N ASN A 149 -21.98 25.44 9.51
CA ASN A 149 -21.13 26.58 9.84
C ASN A 149 -21.20 27.63 8.73
N LEU A 150 -22.17 28.55 8.87
CA LEU A 150 -22.07 29.89 8.29
C LEU A 150 -20.85 30.60 8.89
N GLY A 151 -19.91 31.06 8.06
CA GLY A 151 -18.86 31.98 8.50
C GLY A 151 -17.61 32.01 7.63
N GLU A 152 -17.61 32.98 6.70
CA GLU A 152 -16.46 33.77 6.23
C GLU A 152 -15.30 33.09 5.46
N ASP A 153 -15.47 33.17 4.13
CA ASP A 153 -14.58 33.73 3.09
C ASP A 153 -13.05 33.50 3.11
N GLY A 154 -12.48 33.15 1.95
CA GLY A 154 -11.03 33.03 1.77
C GLY A 154 -10.53 32.21 0.56
N ASP A 155 -10.99 32.55 -0.64
CA ASP A 155 -10.28 32.60 -1.93
C ASP A 155 -9.06 31.69 -2.22
N ASN A 156 -9.20 30.74 -3.16
CA ASN A 156 -8.55 30.76 -4.50
C ASN A 156 -8.72 29.42 -5.23
N ALA A 157 -9.61 29.40 -6.22
CA ALA A 157 -9.69 28.35 -7.22
C ALA A 157 -8.56 28.54 -8.25
N LYS A 158 -7.62 27.60 -8.33
CA LYS A 158 -6.78 27.44 -9.52
C LYS A 158 -7.14 26.15 -10.24
N GLU A 159 -7.87 26.37 -11.31
CA GLU A 159 -8.26 25.45 -12.37
C GLU A 159 -7.04 24.72 -12.95
N CYS A 160 -7.04 23.39 -12.91
CA CYS A 160 -6.09 22.56 -13.65
C CYS A 160 -6.63 22.40 -15.07
N ALA A 161 -6.08 23.17 -16.02
CA ALA A 161 -6.19 22.87 -17.43
C ALA A 161 -5.35 21.63 -17.75
N VAL A 162 -5.98 20.66 -18.40
CA VAL A 162 -5.34 19.50 -19.02
C VAL A 162 -4.56 19.96 -20.25
N GLN A 163 -3.33 19.51 -20.39
CA GLN A 163 -2.57 19.54 -21.64
C GLN A 163 -2.14 18.12 -22.01
#